data_AF-A0A3D3YSF8-F1
#
_entry.id   AF-A0A3D3YSF8-F1
#
_cell.length_a   1.000
_cell.length_b   1.000
_cell.length_c   1.000
_cell.angle_alpha   90.00
_cell.angle_beta   90.00
_cell.angle_gamma   90.00
#
_symmetry.space_group_name_H-M   'P 1'
#
loop_
_entity.id
_entity.type
_entity.pdbx_description
1 polymer ?
#
loop_
_entity_poly.entity_id
_entity_poly.type
_entity_poly.pdbx_seq_one_letter_code
_entity_poly.pdbx_strand_id
1 'polypeptide(L)' 'IQGKRPVAVVGIEALVALKRTGIQPDCTYGAEEALIEAASRGLSPVIVCVDEEVPTLIKRLEKANIRYRLSDLRPG' A
#
# COMPACT_ATOMS: atom_id res chain seq x y z
N ILE A 1 6.99 -18.88 -10.75
CA ILE A 1 7.77 -17.69 -10.34
C ILE A 1 6.97 -16.92 -9.29
N GLN A 2 7.40 -16.95 -8.02
CA GLN A 2 6.74 -16.18 -6.97
C GLN A 2 7.32 -14.77 -7.02
N GLY A 3 6.76 -13.91 -7.89
CA GLY A 3 7.21 -12.54 -8.07
C GLY A 3 7.08 -11.76 -6.76
N LYS A 4 8.11 -11.00 -6.40
CA LYS A 4 8.12 -10.09 -5.25
C LYS A 4 6.87 -9.20 -5.32
N ARG A 5 6.11 -9.11 -4.22
CA ARG A 5 4.97 -8.19 -4.13
C ARG A 5 5.50 -6.80 -3.82
N PRO A 6 5.25 -5.79 -4.68
CA PRO A 6 5.71 -4.44 -4.40
C PRO A 6 5.08 -3.94 -3.11
N VAL A 7 5.90 -3.35 -2.23
CA VAL A 7 5.44 -2.71 -0.99
C VAL A 7 5.59 -1.21 -1.14
N ALA A 8 4.49 -0.48 -1.07
CA ALA A 8 4.47 0.97 -1.03
C ALA A 8 4.09 1.46 0.37
N VAL A 9 4.41 2.71 0.68
CA VAL A 9 4.07 3.30 1.98
C VAL A 9 3.68 4.77 1.86
N VAL A 10 2.68 5.18 2.63
CA VAL A 10 2.18 6.56 2.71
C VAL A 10 2.12 6.99 4.18
N GLY A 11 2.74 8.12 4.50
CA GLY A 11 2.86 8.62 5.87
C GLY A 11 4.16 8.19 6.56
N ILE A 12 4.68 9.08 7.41
CA ILE A 12 5.98 8.89 8.04
C ILE A 12 5.91 7.84 9.15
N GLU A 13 4.82 7.79 9.92
CA GLU A 13 4.60 6.76 10.95
C GLU A 13 4.53 5.37 10.32
N ALA A 14 3.83 5.24 9.19
CA ALA A 14 3.76 4.00 8.43
C ALA A 14 5.13 3.56 7.93
N LEU A 15 5.96 4.48 7.42
CA LEU A 15 7.33 4.19 7.00
C LEU A 15 8.19 3.71 8.16
N VAL A 16 8.13 4.39 9.30
CA VAL A 16 8.89 4.02 10.50
C VAL A 16 8.43 2.65 11.01
N ALA A 17 7.12 2.40 11.09
CA ALA A 17 6.55 1.12 11.50
C ALA A 17 6.98 -0.03 10.58
N LEU A 18 6.91 0.19 9.26
CA LEU A 18 7.35 -0.79 8.27
C LEU A 18 8.86 -1.09 8.39
N LYS A 19 9.70 -0.08 8.58
CA LYS A 19 11.15 -0.28 8.78
C LYS A 19 11.48 -1.11 10.02
N ARG A 20 10.66 -1.01 11.09
CA ARG A 20 10.85 -1.80 12.31
C ARG A 20 10.62 -3.31 12.10
N THR A 21 9.96 -3.72 11.02
CA THR A 21 9.79 -5.13 10.65
C THR A 21 10.91 -5.65 9.75
N GLY A 22 11.89 -4.81 9.40
CA GLY A 22 12.99 -5.15 8.49
C GLY A 22 12.61 -5.08 7.00
N ILE A 23 11.39 -4.64 6.67
CA ILE A 23 10.93 -4.49 5.29
C ILE A 23 11.26 -3.07 4.81
N GLN A 24 11.94 -2.98 3.66
CA GLN A 24 12.12 -1.71 2.94
C GLN A 24 10.99 -1.56 1.91
N PRO A 25 10.31 -0.40 1.86
CA PRO A 25 9.34 -0.14 0.80
C PRO A 25 10.05 -0.03 -0.55
N ASP A 26 9.41 -0.55 -1.59
CA ASP A 26 9.81 -0.36 -2.98
C ASP A 26 9.43 1.05 -3.48
N CYS A 27 8.44 1.70 -2.85
CA CYS A 27 8.00 3.06 -3.20
C CYS A 27 7.49 3.84 -1.97
N THR A 28 7.99 5.07 -1.80
CA THR A 28 7.52 6.05 -0.78
C THR A 28 6.84 7.27 -1.40
N TYR A 29 7.28 7.71 -2.59
CA TYR A 29 6.76 8.89 -3.27
C TYR A 29 5.98 8.47 -4.51
N GLY A 30 4.76 8.98 -4.69
CA GLY A 30 3.86 8.47 -5.73
C GLY A 30 3.45 7.02 -5.47
N ALA A 31 3.44 6.61 -4.19
CA ALA A 31 3.11 5.27 -3.74
C ALA A 31 1.76 4.79 -4.28
N GLU A 32 0.78 5.68 -4.33
CA GLU A 32 -0.57 5.40 -4.78
C GLU A 32 -0.63 5.16 -6.29
N GLU A 33 0.01 6.04 -7.09
CA GLU A 33 0.12 5.90 -8.54
C GLU A 33 0.85 4.60 -8.91
N ALA A 34 2.01 4.36 -8.28
CA ALA A 34 2.80 3.16 -8.51
C ALA A 34 2.03 1.89 -8.16
N LEU A 35 1.25 1.92 -7.07
CA LEU A 35 0.42 0.80 -6.66
C LEU A 35 -0.72 0.54 -7.65
N ILE A 36 -1.44 1.58 -8.07
CA ILE A 36 -2.54 1.47 -9.04
C ILE A 36 -2.03 0.91 -10.37
N GLU A 37 -0.88 1.40 -10.83
CA GLU A 37 -0.23 0.89 -12.04
C GLU A 37 0.18 -0.59 -11.87
N ALA A 38 0.84 -0.94 -10.77
CA ALA A 38 1.23 -2.33 -10.50
C ALA A 38 0.01 -3.26 -10.47
N ALA A 39 -1.06 -2.87 -9.77
CA ALA A 39 -2.27 -3.66 -9.64
C ALA A 39 -3.00 -3.83 -10.99
N SER A 40 -3.09 -2.77 -11.80
CA SER A 40 -3.72 -2.84 -13.13
C SER A 40 -2.94 -3.74 -14.12
N ARG A 41 -1.63 -3.93 -13.91
CA ARG A 41 -0.78 -4.87 -14.65
C ARG A 41 -0.82 -6.31 -14.10
N GLY A 42 -1.71 -6.59 -13.14
CA GLY A 42 -1.91 -7.93 -12.57
C GLY A 42 -0.99 -8.29 -11.42
N LEU A 43 -0.23 -7.33 -10.86
CA LEU A 43 0.51 -7.55 -9.62
C LEU A 43 -0.41 -7.46 -8.41
N SER A 44 0.04 -7.99 -7.27
CA SER A 44 -0.63 -7.85 -5.98
C SER A 44 0.24 -7.02 -5.03
N PRO A 45 0.29 -5.69 -5.23
CA PRO A 45 1.04 -4.79 -4.36
C PRO A 45 0.39 -4.67 -2.98
N VAL A 46 1.19 -4.26 -2.00
CA VAL A 46 0.77 -3.95 -0.63
C VAL A 46 1.07 -2.48 -0.37
N ILE A 47 0.14 -1.79 0.28
CA ILE A 47 0.37 -0.44 0.80
C ILE A 47 0.20 -0.44 2.30
N VAL A 48 1.16 0.18 2.98
CA VAL A 48 1.07 0.49 4.40
C VAL A 48 0.82 1.98 4.52
N CYS A 49 -0.21 2.38 5.25
CA CYS A 49 -0.58 3.77 5.38
C CYS A 49 -1.02 4.09 6.81
N VAL A 50 -1.03 5.37 7.12
CA VAL A 50 -1.67 5.90 8.34
C VAL A 50 -3.19 5.93 8.17
N ASP A 51 -3.93 5.96 9.27
CA ASP A 51 -5.40 5.82 9.27
C ASP A 51 -6.08 6.93 8.46
N GLU A 52 -5.51 8.13 8.50
CA GLU A 52 -5.99 9.33 7.80
C GLU A 52 -5.99 9.17 6.28
N GLU A 53 -5.13 8.30 5.73
CA GLU A 53 -4.98 8.08 4.29
C GLU A 53 -5.91 6.98 3.75
N VAL A 54 -6.46 6.14 4.63
CA VAL A 54 -7.34 5.02 4.24
C VAL A 54 -8.52 5.49 3.38
N PRO A 55 -9.28 6.55 3.74
CA PRO A 55 -10.42 7.00 2.93
C PRO A 55 -10.02 7.46 1.51
N THR A 56 -8.87 8.13 1.39
CA THR A 56 -8.35 8.62 0.11
C THR A 56 -7.93 7.45 -0.78
N LEU A 57 -7.19 6.50 -0.22
CA LEU A 57 -6.75 5.29 -0.92
C LEU A 57 -7.92 4.45 -1.43
N ILE A 58 -8.94 4.22 -0.59
CA ILE A 58 -10.13 3.46 -0.99
C ILE A 58 -10.83 4.13 -2.19
N LYS A 59 -11.09 5.45 -2.11
CA LYS A 59 -11.73 6.20 -3.21
C LYS A 59 -10.96 6.06 -4.52
N ARG A 60 -9.63 6.09 -4.46
CA ARG A 60 -8.79 5.93 -5.65
C ARG A 60 -8.83 4.52 -6.23
N LEU A 61 -8.78 3.49 -5.37
CA LEU A 61 -8.87 2.10 -5.78
C LEU A 61 -10.23 1.80 -6.42
N GLU A 62 -11.31 2.32 -5.84
CA GLU A 62 -12.66 2.22 -6.40
C GLU A 62 -12.77 2.91 -7.76
N LYS A 63 -12.25 4.15 -7.88
CA LYS A 63 -12.22 4.88 -9.17
C LYS A 63 -11.43 4.13 -10.25
N ALA A 64 -10.38 3.41 -9.86
CA ALA A 64 -9.57 2.59 -10.75
C ALA A 64 -10.15 1.17 -10.98
N ASN A 65 -11.27 0.83 -10.36
CA ASN A 65 -11.88 -0.50 -10.37
C ASN A 65 -10.92 -1.62 -9.91
N ILE A 66 -10.06 -1.30 -8.92
CA ILE A 66 -9.09 -2.23 -8.35
C ILE A 66 -9.68 -2.86 -7.08
N ARG A 67 -9.72 -4.19 -7.06
CA ARG A 67 -10.11 -4.93 -5.85
C ARG A 67 -9.04 -4.78 -4.77
N TYR A 68 -9.49 -4.61 -3.53
CA TYR A 68 -8.61 -4.43 -2.39
C TYR A 68 -9.07 -5.27 -1.20
N ARG A 69 -8.15 -5.44 -0.24
CA ARG A 69 -8.43 -5.99 1.08
C ARG A 69 -7.79 -5.06 2.10
N LEU A 70 -8.61 -4.49 2.97
CA LEU A 70 -8.14 -3.70 4.10
C LEU A 70 -7.76 -4.64 5.26
N SER A 71 -6.68 -4.35 5.96
CA SER A 71 -6.26 -5.07 7.16
C SER A 71 -5.89 -4.04 8.22
N ASP A 72 -6.65 -4.01 9.30
CA ASP A 72 -6.38 -3.17 10.47
C ASP A 72 -5.34 -3.88 11.35
N LEU A 73 -4.34 -3.12 11.80
CA LEU A 73 -3.23 -3.62 12.61
C LEU A 73 -3.37 -3.23 14.09
N ARG A 74 -4.45 -2.53 14.47
CA ARG A 74 -4.74 -2.22 15.88
C ARG A 74 -5.02 -3.52 16.66
N PRO A 75 -4.58 -3.62 17.93
CA PRO A 75 -4.99 -4.71 18.80
C PRO A 75 -6.52 -4.67 18.99
N GLY A 76 -7.15 -5.84 18.93
CA GLY A 76 -8.58 -6.02 19.21
C GLY A 76 -8.90 -6.12 20.69
#